data_AF-A0A650CTV3-F1
#
_entry.id   AF-A0A650CTV3-F1
#
_cell.length_a   1.000
_cell.length_b   1.000
_cell.length_c   1.000
_cell.angle_alpha   90.00
_cell.angle_beta   90.00
_cell.angle_gamma   90.00
#
_symmetry.space_group_name_H-M   'P 1'
#
loop_
_entity.id
_entity.type
_entity.pdbx_description
1 polymer ?
#
loop_
_entity_poly.entity_id
_entity_poly.type
_entity_poly.pdbx_seq_one_letter_code
_entity_poly.pdbx_strand_id
1 'polypeptide(L)'
;MDRVKVLWIIIILGNLFDYTVTLLFSYLGLLCMDRNVFIGYDRSFLHVLLVLTGEKLLFLSGVYWFSKLFDYLKISKYKWIGLLPFAIVTIFVVGSLTIVIFLVSS
;
A
#
# COMPACT_ATOMS: atom_id res chain seq x y z
N MET A 1 7.13 23.78 12.99
CA MET A 1 6.52 22.47 13.30
C MET A 1 7.62 21.42 13.22
N ASP A 2 7.90 20.68 14.30
CA ASP A 2 8.98 19.69 14.30
C ASP A 2 8.77 18.66 13.17
N ARG A 3 9.78 18.42 12.33
CA ARG A 3 9.69 17.47 11.20
C ARG A 3 9.21 16.08 11.65
N VAL A 4 9.56 15.69 12.87
CA VAL A 4 9.13 14.45 13.51
C VAL A 4 7.62 14.44 13.76
N LYS A 5 7.03 15.54 14.24
CA LYS A 5 5.57 15.64 14.46
C LYS A 5 4.80 15.52 13.15
N VAL A 6 5.31 16.13 12.08
CA VAL A 6 4.70 16.04 10.74
C VAL A 6 4.72 14.60 10.23
N LEU A 7 5.84 13.89 10.36
CA LEU A 7 5.96 12.47 10.01
C LEU A 7 4.96 11.60 10.77
N TRP A 8 4.82 11.81 12.09
CA TRP A 8 3.85 11.10 12.91
C TRP A 8 2.42 11.31 12.44
N ILE A 9 2.04 12.56 12.14
CA ILE A 9 0.71 12.88 11.62
C ILE A 9 0.45 12.15 10.30
N ILE A 10 1.42 12.14 9.37
CA ILE A 10 1.29 11.45 8.08
C ILE A 10 1.09 9.94 8.27
N ILE A 11 1.85 9.32 9.18
CA ILE A 11 1.72 7.88 9.46
C ILE A 11 0.34 7.55 10.03
N ILE A 12 -0.14 8.35 10.99
CA ILE A 12 -1.46 8.15 11.62
C ILE A 12 -2.57 8.35 10.60
N LEU A 13 -2.54 9.43 9.82
CA LEU A 13 -3.55 9.69 8.78
C LEU A 13 -3.57 8.58 7.73
N GLY A 14 -2.40 8.14 7.27
CA GLY A 14 -2.29 7.07 6.27
C GLY A 14 -2.89 5.76 6.76
N ASN A 15 -2.62 5.37 8.01
CA ASN A 15 -3.21 4.16 8.57
C ASN A 15 -4.73 4.29 8.81
N LEU A 16 -5.21 5.47 9.22
CA LEU A 16 -6.64 5.72 9.37
C LEU A 16 -7.37 5.65 8.02
N PHE A 17 -6.75 6.19 6.97
CA PHE A 17 -7.24 6.10 5.60
C PHE A 17 -7.32 4.64 5.14
N ASP A 18 -6.24 3.87 5.29
CA ASP A 18 -6.20 2.45 4.90
C ASP A 18 -7.29 1.63 5.62
N TYR A 19 -7.49 1.88 6.91
CA TYR A 19 -8.56 1.23 7.69
C TYR A 19 -9.95 1.59 7.15
N THR A 20 -10.21 2.88 6.92
CA THR A 20 -11.50 3.37 6.44
C THR A 20 -11.82 2.83 5.05
N VAL A 21 -10.83 2.81 4.15
CA VAL A 21 -10.95 2.26 2.81
C VAL A 21 -11.23 0.76 2.88
N THR A 22 -10.46 0.00 3.67
CA THR A 22 -10.68 -1.44 3.84
C THR A 22 -12.08 -1.73 4.40
N LEU A 23 -12.57 -0.89 5.32
CA LEU A 23 -13.91 -1.03 5.87
C LEU A 23 -15.00 -0.75 4.84
N LEU A 24 -14.86 0.33 4.05
CA LEU A 24 -15.78 0.68 2.97
C LEU A 24 -15.88 -0.42 1.92
N PHE A 25 -14.74 -0.90 1.42
CA PHE A 25 -14.70 -1.94 0.38
C PHE A 25 -15.15 -3.30 0.92
N SER A 26 -14.94 -3.59 2.21
CA SER A 26 -15.47 -4.80 2.87
C SER A 26 -16.99 -4.74 2.96
N TYR A 27 -17.55 -3.59 3.38
CA TYR A 27 -19.00 -3.38 3.44
C TYR A 27 -19.67 -3.55 2.07
N LEU A 28 -19.02 -3.08 1.00
CA LEU A 28 -19.49 -3.24 -0.38
C LEU A 28 -19.31 -4.67 -0.92
N GLY A 29 -18.68 -5.59 -0.16
CA GLY A 29 -18.41 -6.96 -0.59
C GLY A 29 -17.40 -7.06 -1.75
N LEU A 30 -16.65 -5.99 -2.01
CA LEU A 30 -15.70 -5.88 -3.11
C LEU A 30 -14.30 -6.39 -2.74
N LEU A 31 -14.01 -6.52 -1.43
CA LEU A 31 -12.75 -7.10 -0.97
C LEU A 31 -12.80 -8.63 -1.02
N CYS A 32 -11.92 -9.20 -1.83
CA CYS A 32 -11.57 -10.60 -1.78
C CYS A 32 -10.04 -10.66 -1.71
N MET A 33 -9.50 -11.26 -0.65
CA MET A 33 -8.08 -11.59 -0.56
C MET A 33 -7.90 -13.09 -0.56
N ASP A 34 -6.68 -13.50 -0.93
CA ASP A 34 -6.28 -14.89 -1.08
C ASP A 34 -6.90 -15.56 -2.33
N ARG A 35 -6.47 -15.11 -3.53
CA ARG A 35 -6.83 -15.78 -4.79
C ARG A 35 -5.97 -17.04 -4.97
N ASN A 36 -6.16 -18.01 -4.07
CA ASN A 36 -5.50 -19.29 -4.19
C ASN A 36 -6.42 -20.23 -4.99
N VAL A 37 -5.95 -20.68 -6.16
CA VAL A 37 -6.76 -21.51 -7.10
C VAL A 37 -7.35 -22.75 -6.42
N PHE A 38 -6.72 -23.23 -5.35
CA PHE A 38 -7.10 -24.43 -4.61
C PHE A 38 -7.96 -24.20 -3.35
N ILE A 39 -8.01 -22.98 -2.79
CA ILE A 39 -8.59 -22.73 -1.45
C ILE A 39 -9.85 -21.84 -1.50
N GLY A 40 -10.09 -21.13 -2.62
CA GLY A 40 -11.27 -20.28 -2.79
C GLY A 40 -10.99 -18.83 -2.45
N TYR A 41 -12.00 -18.06 -2.05
CA TYR A 41 -11.88 -16.64 -1.71
C TYR A 41 -12.18 -16.42 -0.23
N ASP A 42 -11.30 -15.69 0.47
CA ASP A 42 -11.59 -15.20 1.80
C ASP A 42 -12.06 -13.73 1.75
N ARG A 43 -13.21 -13.47 2.39
CA ARG A 43 -13.82 -12.14 2.50
C ARG A 43 -13.81 -11.61 3.93
N SER A 44 -13.22 -12.34 4.87
CA SER A 44 -13.13 -11.91 6.27
C SER A 44 -12.36 -10.60 6.38
N PHE A 45 -13.01 -9.57 6.91
CA PHE A 45 -12.44 -8.22 7.06
C PHE A 45 -11.08 -8.23 7.74
N LEU A 46 -10.93 -9.00 8.83
CA LEU A 46 -9.68 -9.09 9.58
C LEU A 46 -8.56 -9.73 8.77
N HIS A 47 -8.88 -10.75 7.96
CA HIS A 47 -7.89 -11.43 7.13
C HIS A 47 -7.43 -10.52 6.00
N VAL A 48 -8.37 -9.83 5.33
CA VAL A 48 -8.06 -8.85 4.29
C VAL A 48 -7.20 -7.70 4.84
N LEU A 49 -7.56 -7.15 6.00
CA LEU A 49 -6.81 -6.08 6.67
C LEU A 49 -5.37 -6.54 7.01
N LEU A 50 -5.22 -7.76 7.51
CA LEU A 50 -3.92 -8.34 7.87
C LEU A 50 -3.04 -8.55 6.65
N VAL A 51 -3.60 -9.06 5.54
CA VAL A 51 -2.87 -9.23 4.28
C VAL A 51 -2.44 -7.90 3.70
N LEU A 52 -3.32 -6.89 3.62
CA LEU A 52 -2.99 -5.55 3.12
C LEU A 52 -1.92 -4.86 3.98
N THR A 53 -2.00 -5.03 5.31
CA THR A 53 -0.99 -4.50 6.23
C THR A 53 0.36 -5.20 6.02
N GLY A 54 0.35 -6.53 5.83
CA GLY A 54 1.54 -7.32 5.51
C GLY A 54 2.18 -6.90 4.19
N GLU A 55 1.37 -6.71 3.14
CA GLU A 55 1.82 -6.22 1.83
C GLU A 55 2.47 -4.84 1.93
N LYS A 56 1.84 -3.90 2.66
CA LYS A 56 2.40 -2.56 2.92
C LYS A 56 3.76 -2.62 3.63
N LEU A 57 3.91 -3.49 4.63
CA LEU A 57 5.17 -3.69 5.34
C LEU A 57 6.25 -4.30 4.44
N LEU A 58 5.90 -5.30 3.62
CA LEU A 58 6.80 -5.89 2.63
C LEU A 58 7.25 -4.85 1.61
N PHE A 59 6.34 -3.99 1.16
CA PHE A 59 6.66 -2.92 0.23
C PHE A 59 7.62 -1.89 0.84
N LEU A 60 7.39 -1.45 2.09
CA LEU A 60 8.28 -0.56 2.81
C LEU A 60 9.66 -1.19 3.05
N SER A 61 9.70 -2.47 3.42
CA SER A 61 10.94 -3.24 3.55
C SER A 61 11.68 -3.30 2.21
N GLY A 62 10.96 -3.58 1.12
CA GLY A 62 11.49 -3.58 -0.24
C GLY A 62 12.14 -2.25 -0.62
N VAL A 63 11.43 -1.12 -0.42
CA VAL A 63 11.96 0.23 -0.68
C VAL A 63 13.22 0.50 0.14
N TYR A 64 13.23 0.11 1.42
CA TYR A 64 14.38 0.29 2.30
C TYR A 64 15.60 -0.51 1.82
N TRP A 65 15.44 -1.80 1.56
CA TRP A 65 16.52 -2.66 1.08
C TRP A 65 17.03 -2.24 -0.29
N PHE A 66 16.14 -1.81 -1.18
CA PHE A 66 16.51 -1.29 -2.48
C PHE A 66 17.34 -0.01 -2.34
N SER A 67 16.89 0.94 -1.51
CA SER A 67 17.65 2.16 -1.22
C SER A 67 19.04 1.87 -0.65
N LYS A 68 19.15 0.86 0.23
CA LYS A 68 20.41 0.40 0.82
C LYS A 68 21.33 -0.28 -0.21
N LEU A 69 20.78 -1.00 -1.18
CA LEU A 69 21.54 -1.57 -2.29
C LEU A 69 22.23 -0.48 -3.14
N PHE A 70 21.51 0.60 -3.45
CA PHE A 70 22.08 1.74 -4.19
C PHE A 70 23.18 2.47 -3.41
N ASP A 71 23.05 2.56 -2.08
CA ASP A 71 24.12 3.06 -1.21
C ASP A 71 25.36 2.16 -1.28
N TYR A 72 25.17 0.85 -1.21
CA TYR A 72 26.27 -0.11 -1.27
C TYR A 72 27.03 -0.05 -2.61
N LEU A 73 26.31 0.14 -3.72
CA LEU A 73 26.89 0.26 -5.05
C LEU A 73 27.59 1.62 -5.29
N LYS A 74 27.53 2.56 -4.33
CA LYS A 74 28.00 3.96 -4.48
C LYS A 74 27.30 4.73 -5.61
N ILE A 75 26.12 4.28 -6.03
CA ILE A 75 25.30 4.89 -7.10
C ILE A 75 24.21 5.76 -6.46
N SER A 76 24.55 6.50 -5.39
CA SER A 76 23.59 7.29 -4.61
C SER A 76 22.88 8.35 -5.45
N LYS A 77 23.54 8.85 -6.50
CA LYS A 77 23.01 9.84 -7.46
C LYS A 77 21.79 9.34 -8.24
N TYR A 78 21.63 8.02 -8.38
CA TYR A 78 20.52 7.40 -9.12
C TYR A 78 19.52 6.65 -8.23
N LYS A 79 19.56 6.86 -6.90
CA LYS A 79 18.57 6.31 -5.96
C LYS A 79 17.12 6.57 -6.39
N TRP A 80 16.86 7.74 -6.96
CA TRP A 80 15.55 8.12 -7.49
C TRP A 80 15.06 7.19 -8.61
N ILE A 81 15.96 6.67 -9.44
CA ILE A 81 15.62 5.67 -10.46
C ILE A 81 15.28 4.34 -9.80
N GLY A 82 15.89 4.01 -8.66
CA GLY A 82 15.53 2.81 -7.92
C GLY A 82 14.15 2.86 -7.26
N LEU A 83 13.64 4.07 -6.98
CA LEU A 83 12.30 4.30 -6.43
C LEU A 83 11.18 4.29 -7.48
N LEU A 84 11.52 4.48 -8.76
CA LEU A 84 10.60 4.53 -9.88
C LEU A 84 9.64 3.32 -9.98
N PRO A 85 10.10 2.05 -9.90
CA PRO A 85 9.19 0.90 -9.94
C PRO A 85 8.17 0.91 -8.80
N PHE A 86 8.59 1.31 -7.59
CA PHE A 86 7.69 1.44 -6.44
C PHE A 86 6.67 2.56 -6.65
N ALA A 87 7.09 3.70 -7.21
CA ALA A 87 6.19 4.81 -7.52
C ALA A 87 5.15 4.40 -8.58
N ILE A 88 5.54 3.68 -9.63
CA ILE A 88 4.64 3.20 -10.68
C ILE A 88 3.56 2.28 -10.10
N VAL A 89 3.96 1.29 -9.29
CA VAL A 89 3.03 0.37 -8.63
C VAL A 89 2.06 1.14 -7.73
N THR A 90 2.57 2.11 -6.96
CA THR A 90 1.73 2.93 -6.07
C THR A 90 0.70 3.75 -6.87
N ILE A 91 1.11 4.41 -7.96
CA ILE A 91 0.21 5.18 -8.83
C ILE A 91 -0.86 4.28 -9.44
N PHE A 92 -0.48 3.09 -9.89
CA PHE A 92 -1.42 2.13 -10.47
C PHE A 92 -2.47 1.66 -9.46
N VAL A 93 -2.03 1.31 -8.24
CA VAL A 93 -2.93 0.87 -7.15
C VAL A 93 -3.86 2.01 -6.73
N VAL A 94 -3.34 3.21 -6.49
CA VAL A 94 -4.18 4.37 -6.11
C VAL A 94 -5.14 4.76 -7.23
N GLY A 95 -4.66 4.79 -8.48
CA GLY A 95 -5.47 5.12 -9.65
C GLY A 95 -6.65 4.16 -9.83
N SER A 96 -6.39 2.85 -9.77
CA SER A 96 -7.45 1.84 -9.83
C SER A 96 -8.47 1.97 -8.69
N LEU A 97 -8.01 2.23 -7.46
CA LEU A 97 -8.89 2.48 -6.32
C LEU A 97 -9.82 3.68 -6.55
N THR A 98 -9.28 4.80 -7.05
CA THR A 98 -10.09 6.01 -7.33
C THR A 98 -11.15 5.78 -8.40
N ILE A 99 -10.84 4.99 -9.44
CA ILE A 99 -11.78 4.63 -10.49
C ILE A 99 -12.93 3.78 -9.93
N VAL A 100 -12.62 2.80 -9.09
CA VAL A 100 -13.66 1.95 -8.48
C VAL A 100 -14.57 2.76 -7.56
N ILE A 101 -14.02 3.66 -6.75
CA ILE A 101 -14.82 4.55 -5.90
C ILE A 101 -15.76 5.40 -6.75
N PHE A 102 -15.24 6.02 -7.83
CA PHE A 102 -16.03 6.84 -8.73
C PHE A 102 -17.20 6.06 -9.34
N LEU A 103 -16.94 4.85 -9.84
CA LEU A 103 -17.97 3.97 -10.44
C LEU A 103 -19.02 3.47 -9.46
N VAL A 104 -18.67 3.28 -8.19
CA VAL A 104 -19.63 2.85 -7.15
C VAL A 104 -20.47 4.04 -6.65
N SER A 105 -19.93 5.26 -6.72
CA SER A 105 -20.62 6.49 -6.30
C SER A 105 -21.54 7.11 -7.36
N SER A 106 -21.51 6.62 -8.60
CA SER A 106 -22.35 7.05 -9.73
C SER A 106 -23.54 6.12 -9.94
#